data_AF-A0A1H1ZK09-F1
#
_entry.id   AF-A0A1H1ZK09-F1
#
_cell.length_a   1.000
_cell.length_b   1.000
_cell.length_c   1.000
_cell.angle_alpha   90.00
_cell.angle_beta   90.00
_cell.angle_gamma   90.00
#
_symmetry.space_group_name_H-M   'P 1'
#
loop_
_entity.id
_entity.type
_entity.pdbx_description
1 polymer ?
#
loop_
_entity_poly.entity_id
_entity_poly.type
_entity_poly.pdbx_seq_one_letter_code
_entity_poly.pdbx_strand_id
1 'polypeptide(L)'
;MTQDQTPDAAEAVLADEPEVRQALSEADRGHVAGVVAEHASSPLAWVALADVADSESRVLDALAYAVVAVDLAREQLAASGWSPGERVPWAEEANRAYLRALDAERRAAERLGLHDRAERAAADLAAADPEAPARIASEFTPTQLIPVITEPLPPHPASTDAPAGDPSDESAAPGAARED
;
A
#
# COMPACT_ATOMS: atom_id res chain seq x y z
N MET A 1 30.28 38.20 2.58
CA MET A 1 30.28 36.93 1.83
C MET A 1 31.03 35.93 2.70
N THR A 2 30.29 35.28 3.60
CA THR A 2 30.80 34.20 4.44
C THR A 2 29.57 33.43 4.85
N GLN A 3 29.22 32.43 4.04
CA GLN A 3 28.25 31.43 4.48
C GLN A 3 29.00 30.59 5.51
N ASP A 4 28.53 30.70 6.74
CA ASP A 4 28.85 29.81 7.84
C ASP A 4 28.35 28.42 7.43
N GLN A 5 29.20 27.66 6.74
CA GLN A 5 28.97 26.25 6.45
C GLN A 5 29.26 25.49 7.73
N THR A 6 28.27 25.47 8.63
CA THR A 6 28.18 24.46 9.68
C THR A 6 28.37 23.10 9.00
N PRO A 7 29.34 22.26 9.41
CA PRO A 7 29.49 20.94 8.81
C PRO A 7 28.17 20.19 8.99
N ASP A 8 27.57 19.89 7.84
CA ASP A 8 26.37 19.08 7.70
C ASP A 8 26.54 17.82 8.56
N ALA A 9 25.68 17.67 9.55
CA ALA A 9 25.77 16.60 10.52
C ALA A 9 25.59 15.28 9.77
N ALA A 10 26.71 14.59 9.49
CA ALA A 10 26.82 13.34 8.75
C ALA A 10 25.47 12.64 8.56
N GLU A 11 24.77 13.00 7.48
CA GLU A 11 23.47 12.43 7.18
C GLU A 11 23.71 10.94 6.92
N ALA A 12 23.10 10.08 7.73
CA ALA A 12 23.26 8.65 7.56
C ALA A 12 22.50 8.23 6.30
N VAL A 13 23.24 7.69 5.32
CA VAL A 13 22.69 7.29 4.03
C VAL A 13 22.94 5.79 3.84
N LEU A 14 21.88 5.04 3.55
CA LEU A 14 21.99 3.64 3.15
C LEU A 14 22.80 3.51 1.84
N ALA A 15 23.37 2.32 1.59
CA ALA A 15 23.97 2.06 0.29
C ALA A 15 22.92 2.20 -0.83
N ASP A 16 23.22 2.99 -1.86
CA ASP A 16 22.35 3.04 -3.03
C ASP A 16 22.52 1.73 -3.82
N GLU A 17 21.42 0.98 -3.93
CA GLU A 17 21.35 -0.29 -4.64
C GLU A 17 20.50 -0.13 -5.92
N PRO A 18 21.03 0.55 -6.96
CA PRO A 18 20.29 0.80 -8.19
C PRO A 18 19.96 -0.49 -8.95
N GLU A 19 20.80 -1.52 -8.84
CA GLU A 19 20.56 -2.84 -9.43
C GLU A 19 19.33 -3.51 -8.82
N VAL A 20 19.17 -3.46 -7.49
CA VAL A 20 18.00 -3.99 -6.79
C VAL A 20 16.74 -3.21 -7.16
N ARG A 21 16.83 -1.88 -7.22
CA ARG A 21 15.71 -1.02 -7.63
C ARG A 21 15.26 -1.32 -9.05
N GLN A 22 16.21 -1.54 -9.96
CA GLN A 22 15.92 -1.95 -11.34
C GLN A 22 15.27 -3.34 -11.37
N ALA A 23 15.86 -4.33 -10.71
CA ALA A 23 15.32 -5.69 -10.64
C ALA A 23 13.89 -5.73 -10.08
N LEU A 24 13.61 -4.95 -9.03
CA LEU A 24 12.25 -4.81 -8.47
C LEU A 24 11.28 -4.11 -9.42
N SER A 25 11.75 -3.18 -10.25
CA SER A 25 10.91 -2.48 -11.23
C SER A 25 10.57 -3.37 -12.43
N GLU A 26 11.47 -4.29 -12.78
CA GLU A 26 11.29 -5.26 -13.86
C GLU A 26 10.53 -6.52 -13.38
N ALA A 27 10.57 -6.83 -12.09
CA ALA A 27 9.93 -8.00 -11.51
C ALA A 27 8.42 -7.81 -11.29
N ASP A 28 7.64 -8.81 -11.71
CA ASP A 28 6.25 -8.95 -11.27
C ASP A 28 6.18 -9.32 -9.77
N ARG A 29 5.02 -9.09 -9.14
CA ARG A 29 4.76 -9.42 -7.72
C ARG A 29 5.19 -10.84 -7.32
N GLY A 30 4.98 -11.82 -8.20
CA GLY A 30 5.37 -13.22 -7.95
C GLY A 30 6.88 -13.50 -8.02
N HIS A 31 7.68 -12.59 -8.58
CA HIS A 31 9.13 -12.74 -8.75
C HIS A 31 9.95 -11.97 -7.70
N VAL A 32 9.31 -11.12 -6.87
CA VAL A 32 9.99 -10.34 -5.82
C VAL A 32 10.76 -11.24 -4.85
N ALA A 33 10.25 -12.43 -4.52
CA ALA A 33 10.97 -13.40 -3.69
C ALA A 33 12.26 -13.90 -4.33
N GLY A 34 12.31 -13.99 -5.67
CA GLY A 34 13.54 -14.30 -6.41
C GLY A 34 14.57 -13.18 -6.31
N VAL A 35 14.13 -11.93 -6.45
CA VAL A 35 15.00 -10.75 -6.26
C VAL A 35 15.59 -10.72 -4.85
N VAL A 36 14.80 -11.05 -3.82
CA VAL A 36 15.31 -11.19 -2.44
C VAL A 36 16.33 -12.31 -2.32
N ALA A 37 16.13 -13.44 -2.99
CA ALA A 37 17.09 -14.55 -2.94
C ALA A 37 18.44 -14.19 -3.59
N GLU A 38 18.41 -13.37 -4.66
CA GLU A 38 19.61 -12.87 -5.34
C GLU A 38 20.28 -11.73 -4.55
N HIS A 39 19.50 -10.91 -3.85
CA HIS A 39 19.94 -9.73 -3.09
C HIS A 39 19.55 -9.82 -1.61
N ALA A 40 19.92 -10.92 -0.96
CA ALA A 40 19.48 -11.22 0.41
C ALA A 40 19.98 -10.21 1.48
N SER A 41 21.04 -9.46 1.19
CA SER A 41 21.56 -8.38 2.06
C SER A 41 20.88 -7.03 1.84
N SER A 42 19.99 -6.90 0.85
CA SER A 42 19.36 -5.64 0.49
C SER A 42 18.09 -5.38 1.29
N PRO A 43 18.04 -4.37 2.17
CA PRO A 43 16.82 -4.02 2.88
C PRO A 43 15.69 -3.58 1.94
N LEU A 44 16.04 -3.04 0.76
CA LEU A 44 15.06 -2.64 -0.26
C LEU A 44 14.31 -3.85 -0.83
N ALA A 45 15.01 -4.96 -1.09
CA ALA A 45 14.37 -6.17 -1.59
C ALA A 45 13.38 -6.74 -0.55
N TRP A 46 13.77 -6.76 0.72
CA TRP A 46 12.93 -7.24 1.81
C TRP A 46 11.70 -6.37 2.06
N VAL A 47 11.82 -5.03 2.00
CA VAL A 47 10.65 -4.16 2.18
C VAL A 47 9.66 -4.30 1.04
N ALA A 48 10.14 -4.48 -0.20
CA ALA A 48 9.27 -4.75 -1.34
C ALA A 48 8.51 -6.08 -1.15
N LEU A 49 9.20 -7.12 -0.65
CA LEU A 49 8.55 -8.40 -0.34
C LEU A 49 7.52 -8.27 0.79
N ALA A 50 7.79 -7.45 1.80
CA ALA A 50 6.84 -7.14 2.88
C ALA A 50 5.57 -6.47 2.32
N ASP A 51 5.72 -5.50 1.42
CA ASP A 51 4.58 -4.83 0.78
C ASP A 51 3.76 -5.79 -0.10
N VAL A 52 4.42 -6.69 -0.84
CA VAL A 52 3.72 -7.75 -1.60
C VAL A 52 2.91 -8.64 -0.66
N ALA A 53 3.51 -9.13 0.41
CA ALA A 53 2.84 -9.97 1.40
C ALA A 53 1.65 -9.25 2.07
N ASP A 54 1.79 -7.96 2.41
CA ASP A 54 0.70 -7.17 2.98
C ASP A 54 -0.47 -7.02 1.98
N SER A 55 -0.16 -6.80 0.70
CA SER A 55 -1.15 -6.72 -0.38
C SER A 55 -1.92 -8.04 -0.60
N GLU A 56 -1.27 -9.18 -0.31
CA GLU A 56 -1.87 -10.52 -0.34
C GLU A 56 -2.58 -10.88 0.99
N SER A 57 -2.67 -9.94 1.93
CA SER A 57 -3.21 -10.15 3.28
C SER A 57 -2.46 -11.19 4.12
N ARG A 58 -1.19 -11.47 3.78
CA ARG A 58 -0.30 -12.36 4.52
C ARG A 58 0.41 -11.58 5.64
N VAL A 59 -0.34 -11.22 6.67
CA VAL A 59 0.11 -10.29 7.72
C VAL A 59 1.34 -10.77 8.49
N LEU A 60 1.39 -12.07 8.80
CA LEU A 60 2.53 -12.68 9.49
C LEU A 60 3.81 -12.58 8.66
N ASP A 61 3.69 -12.84 7.35
CA ASP A 61 4.82 -12.79 6.42
C ASP A 61 5.26 -11.34 6.21
N ALA A 62 4.32 -10.42 6.04
CA ALA A 62 4.59 -8.98 5.94
C ALA A 62 5.36 -8.47 7.17
N LEU A 63 4.93 -8.85 8.38
CA LEU A 63 5.66 -8.51 9.60
C LEU A 63 7.07 -9.10 9.58
N ALA A 64 7.22 -10.39 9.32
CA ALA A 64 8.51 -11.07 9.33
C ALA A 64 9.51 -10.45 8.33
N TYR A 65 9.05 -10.15 7.12
CA TYR A 65 9.87 -9.52 6.08
C TYR A 65 10.24 -8.08 6.44
N ALA A 66 9.30 -7.32 7.05
CA ALA A 66 9.58 -5.97 7.50
C ALA A 66 10.64 -5.93 8.61
N VAL A 67 10.59 -6.86 9.58
CA VAL A 67 11.61 -6.96 10.64
C VAL A 67 13.00 -7.17 10.03
N VAL A 68 13.13 -8.10 9.08
CA VAL A 68 14.41 -8.38 8.39
C VAL A 68 14.91 -7.14 7.65
N ALA A 69 14.02 -6.42 6.95
CA ALA A 69 14.38 -5.18 6.27
C ALA A 69 14.88 -4.10 7.25
N VAL A 70 14.23 -3.94 8.40
CA VAL A 70 14.62 -2.99 9.45
C VAL A 70 15.99 -3.35 10.03
N ASP A 71 16.23 -4.62 10.34
CA ASP A 71 17.51 -5.07 10.92
C ASP A 71 18.67 -4.86 9.94
N LEU A 72 18.51 -5.25 8.68
CA LEU A 72 19.52 -5.04 7.64
C LEU A 72 19.81 -3.55 7.39
N ALA A 73 18.77 -2.73 7.35
CA ALA A 73 18.93 -1.29 7.20
C ALA A 73 19.69 -0.66 8.38
N ARG A 74 19.39 -1.10 9.61
CA ARG A 74 20.11 -0.65 10.82
C ARG A 74 21.57 -1.07 10.81
N GLU A 75 21.87 -2.29 10.36
CA GLU A 75 23.25 -2.77 10.21
C GLU A 75 24.02 -1.93 9.19
N GLN A 76 23.41 -1.60 8.04
CA GLN A 76 24.04 -0.73 7.03
C GLN A 76 24.24 0.70 7.55
N LEU A 77 23.23 1.28 8.21
CA LEU A 77 23.32 2.60 8.82
C LEU A 77 24.42 2.63 9.90
N ALA A 78 24.46 1.63 10.77
CA ALA A 78 25.49 1.52 11.80
C ALA A 78 26.91 1.45 11.19
N ALA A 79 27.07 0.79 10.04
CA ALA A 79 28.33 0.77 9.30
C ALA A 79 28.73 2.15 8.76
N SER A 80 27.77 3.03 8.46
CA SER A 80 28.01 4.44 8.11
C SER A 80 28.23 5.37 9.31
N GLY A 81 28.20 4.84 10.54
CA GLY A 81 28.40 5.60 11.78
C GLY A 81 27.12 6.14 12.42
N TRP A 82 25.95 5.73 11.94
CA TRP A 82 24.66 6.09 12.51
C TRP A 82 24.38 5.37 13.82
N SER A 83 23.70 6.06 14.74
CA SER A 83 23.18 5.49 15.97
C SER A 83 21.65 5.51 16.03
N PRO A 84 21.01 4.52 16.68
CA PRO A 84 19.56 4.52 16.88
C PRO A 84 19.06 5.83 17.51
N GLY A 85 18.16 6.52 16.80
CA GLY A 85 17.60 7.82 17.20
C GLY A 85 18.23 9.03 16.50
N GLU A 86 19.27 8.84 15.69
CA GLU A 86 19.75 9.88 14.78
C GLU A 86 18.83 10.00 13.55
N ARG A 87 18.77 11.21 12.98
CA ARG A 87 17.88 11.52 11.86
C ARG A 87 18.29 10.76 10.60
N VAL A 88 17.30 10.24 9.88
CA VAL A 88 17.46 9.55 8.60
C VAL A 88 16.48 10.19 7.62
N PRO A 89 16.90 11.20 6.84
CA PRO A 89 15.99 12.01 6.05
C PRO A 89 15.36 11.23 4.89
N TRP A 90 14.09 11.46 4.62
CA TRP A 90 13.34 10.91 3.48
C TRP A 90 13.83 11.40 2.10
N ALA A 91 14.54 12.54 2.09
CA ALA A 91 15.08 13.15 0.86
C ALA A 91 15.95 12.16 0.08
N GLU A 92 16.77 11.40 0.81
CA GLU A 92 17.64 10.37 0.25
C GLU A 92 16.85 9.12 -0.13
N GLU A 93 16.96 8.71 -1.39
CA GLU A 93 16.17 7.60 -1.92
C GLU A 93 16.54 6.25 -1.28
N ALA A 94 17.82 6.05 -0.96
CA ALA A 94 18.30 4.85 -0.28
C ALA A 94 17.68 4.72 1.13
N ASN A 95 17.47 5.83 1.82
CA ASN A 95 16.90 5.89 3.17
C ASN A 95 15.40 5.53 3.22
N ARG A 96 14.70 5.65 2.08
CA ARG A 96 13.28 5.28 1.99
C ARG A 96 13.05 3.80 2.27
N ALA A 97 14.02 2.92 2.01
CA ALA A 97 13.90 1.50 2.33
C ALA A 97 13.70 1.28 3.83
N TYR A 98 14.50 1.95 4.67
CA TYR A 98 14.39 1.89 6.13
C TYR A 98 13.05 2.45 6.63
N LEU A 99 12.69 3.64 6.16
CA LEU A 99 11.47 4.34 6.60
C LEU A 99 10.21 3.56 6.19
N ARG A 100 10.20 2.98 4.98
CA ARG A 100 9.12 2.09 4.53
C ARG A 100 9.06 0.79 5.33
N ALA A 101 10.21 0.23 5.71
CA ALA A 101 10.25 -1.00 6.50
C ALA A 101 9.67 -0.79 7.90
N LEU A 102 9.97 0.34 8.55
CA LEU A 102 9.35 0.72 9.83
C LEU A 102 7.83 0.89 9.71
N ASP A 103 7.35 1.53 8.65
CA ASP A 103 5.90 1.67 8.43
C ASP A 103 5.22 0.33 8.14
N ALA A 104 5.83 -0.52 7.32
CA ALA A 104 5.32 -1.88 7.05
C ALA A 104 5.27 -2.72 8.34
N GLU A 105 6.32 -2.64 9.16
CA GLU A 105 6.35 -3.30 10.48
C GLU A 105 5.23 -2.78 11.38
N ARG A 106 5.06 -1.46 11.48
CA ARG A 106 3.99 -0.82 12.25
C ARG A 106 2.62 -1.32 11.82
N ARG A 107 2.31 -1.24 10.51
CA ARG A 107 1.02 -1.68 9.95
C ARG A 107 0.75 -3.15 10.23
N ALA A 108 1.72 -4.03 10.00
CA ALA A 108 1.54 -5.46 10.22
C ALA A 108 1.40 -5.80 11.72
N ALA A 109 2.17 -5.13 12.59
CA ALA A 109 2.06 -5.29 14.03
C ALA A 109 0.69 -4.82 14.57
N GLU A 110 0.16 -3.70 14.08
CA GLU A 110 -1.19 -3.22 14.42
C GLU A 110 -2.26 -4.26 14.07
N ARG A 111 -2.19 -4.83 12.86
CA ARG A 111 -3.13 -5.85 12.38
C ARG A 111 -3.08 -7.15 13.21
N LEU A 112 -1.94 -7.47 13.80
CA LEU A 112 -1.74 -8.64 14.65
C LEU A 112 -2.03 -8.37 16.15
N GLY A 113 -2.34 -7.13 16.53
CA GLY A 113 -2.56 -6.73 17.92
C GLY A 113 -1.28 -6.59 18.75
N LEU A 114 -0.11 -6.47 18.10
CA LEU A 114 1.18 -6.27 18.75
C LEU A 114 1.44 -4.78 19.00
N HIS A 115 0.60 -4.15 19.83
CA HIS A 115 0.57 -2.69 20.02
C HIS A 115 1.92 -2.11 20.46
N ASP A 116 2.61 -2.71 21.44
CA ASP A 116 3.91 -2.22 21.89
C ASP A 116 4.95 -2.19 20.76
N ARG A 117 4.87 -3.14 19.82
CA ARG A 117 5.77 -3.19 18.66
C ARG A 117 5.41 -2.09 17.66
N ALA A 118 4.13 -1.93 17.36
CA ALA A 118 3.65 -0.87 16.50
C ALA A 118 4.03 0.52 17.02
N GLU A 119 3.87 0.76 18.33
CA GLU A 119 4.24 2.03 18.96
C GLU A 119 5.75 2.31 18.88
N ARG A 120 6.59 1.30 19.12
CA ARG A 120 8.05 1.45 18.96
C ARG A 120 8.42 1.75 17.51
N ALA A 121 7.87 1.02 16.54
CA ALA A 121 8.14 1.27 15.12
C ALA A 121 7.68 2.68 14.69
N ALA A 122 6.52 3.14 15.19
CA ALA A 122 6.03 4.49 14.95
C ALA A 122 6.93 5.56 15.58
N ALA A 123 7.41 5.34 16.80
CA ALA A 123 8.32 6.24 17.49
C ALA A 123 9.69 6.32 16.78
N ASP A 124 10.24 5.18 16.37
CA ASP A 124 11.49 5.11 15.59
C ASP A 124 11.34 5.83 14.26
N LEU A 125 10.21 5.67 13.57
CA LEU A 125 9.92 6.35 12.31
C LEU A 125 9.84 7.86 12.50
N ALA A 126 9.09 8.33 13.50
CA ALA A 126 8.95 9.76 13.80
C ALA A 126 10.26 10.41 14.28
N ALA A 127 11.11 9.65 14.98
CA ALA A 127 12.44 10.10 15.40
C ALA A 127 13.40 10.22 14.21
N ALA A 128 13.32 9.28 13.25
CA ALA A 128 14.12 9.29 12.04
C ALA A 128 13.75 10.46 11.13
N ASP A 129 12.46 10.61 10.81
CA ASP A 129 11.92 11.72 10.02
C ASP A 129 10.42 11.95 10.34
N PRO A 130 10.02 13.13 10.85
CA PRO A 130 8.63 13.42 11.20
C PRO A 130 7.69 13.56 9.99
N GLU A 131 8.21 13.83 8.79
CA GLU A 131 7.41 13.92 7.56
C GLU A 131 7.23 12.56 6.88
N ALA A 132 8.11 11.58 7.16
CA ALA A 132 8.09 10.27 6.54
C ALA A 132 6.74 9.54 6.66
N PRO A 133 6.06 9.46 7.82
CA PRO A 133 4.75 8.81 7.92
C PRO A 133 3.72 9.37 6.93
N ALA A 134 3.66 10.70 6.79
CA ALA A 134 2.74 11.37 5.89
C ALA A 134 3.10 11.14 4.42
N ARG A 135 4.40 11.16 4.09
CA ARG A 135 4.89 10.86 2.74
C ARG A 135 4.63 9.42 2.33
N ILE A 136 4.92 8.46 3.21
CA ILE A 136 4.65 7.04 2.97
C ILE A 136 3.16 6.82 2.72
N ALA A 137 2.29 7.41 3.54
CA ALA A 137 0.85 7.34 3.34
C ALA A 137 0.40 7.96 1.99
N SER A 138 1.10 8.97 1.48
CA SER A 138 0.75 9.55 0.17
C SER A 138 1.32 8.78 -1.02
N GLU A 139 2.54 8.26 -0.92
CA GLU A 139 3.32 7.72 -2.05
C GLU A 139 3.26 6.19 -2.15
N PHE A 140 3.11 5.50 -1.02
CA PHE A 140 3.25 4.05 -0.91
C PHE A 140 2.04 3.38 -0.26
N THR A 141 0.90 4.07 -0.14
CA THR A 141 -0.35 3.40 0.27
C THR A 141 -0.64 2.25 -0.68
N PRO A 142 -0.61 0.98 -0.22
CA PRO A 142 -1.09 -0.12 -1.02
C PRO A 142 -2.58 0.15 -1.24
N THR A 143 -2.92 0.43 -2.49
CA THR A 143 -4.26 0.70 -3.02
C THR A 143 -5.38 0.28 -2.08
N GLN A 144 -6.00 1.26 -1.41
CA GLN A 144 -7.38 1.12 -0.95
C GLN A 144 -8.17 0.54 -2.12
N LEU A 145 -8.63 -0.70 -1.97
CA LEU A 145 -9.58 -1.32 -2.86
C LEU A 145 -10.80 -0.40 -2.94
N ILE A 146 -10.90 0.41 -3.99
CA ILE A 146 -12.19 0.91 -4.43
C ILE A 146 -12.83 -0.30 -5.11
N PRO A 147 -13.83 -0.98 -4.52
CA PRO A 147 -14.65 -1.87 -5.31
C PRO A 147 -15.34 -0.98 -6.34
N VAL A 148 -14.91 -1.03 -7.60
CA VAL A 148 -15.79 -0.65 -8.70
C VAL A 148 -16.93 -1.65 -8.65
N ILE A 149 -17.98 -1.31 -7.93
CA ILE A 149 -19.26 -2.00 -8.03
C ILE A 149 -19.77 -1.64 -9.42
N THR A 150 -19.38 -2.43 -10.42
CA THR A 150 -20.12 -2.48 -11.68
C THR A 150 -21.41 -3.24 -11.36
N GLU A 151 -22.42 -2.51 -10.86
CA GLU A 151 -23.79 -3.01 -11.00
C GLU A 151 -24.09 -3.07 -12.51
N PRO A 152 -24.55 -4.21 -13.05
CA PRO A 152 -25.05 -4.23 -14.41
C PRO A 152 -26.28 -3.33 -14.48
N LEU A 153 -26.19 -2.30 -15.33
CA LEU A 153 -27.33 -1.46 -15.73
C LEU A 153 -28.52 -2.38 -16.07
N PRO A 154 -29.68 -2.22 -15.40
CA PRO A 154 -30.85 -3.02 -15.75
C PRO A 154 -31.17 -2.82 -17.24
N PRO A 155 -31.58 -3.86 -17.97
CA PRO A 155 -31.92 -3.71 -19.37
C PRO A 155 -33.06 -2.69 -19.48
N HIS A 156 -32.80 -1.59 -20.19
CA HIS A 156 -33.85 -0.68 -20.61
C HIS A 156 -34.93 -1.52 -21.31
N PRO A 157 -36.22 -1.40 -20.94
CA PRO A 157 -37.26 -2.10 -21.66
C PRO A 157 -37.23 -1.61 -23.10
N ALA A 158 -37.06 -2.55 -24.03
CA ALA A 158 -37.12 -2.29 -25.45
C ALA A 158 -38.43 -1.58 -25.76
N SER A 159 -38.34 -0.42 -26.42
CA SER A 159 -39.48 0.28 -27.00
C SER A 159 -40.28 -0.72 -27.83
N THR A 160 -41.48 -1.06 -27.33
CA THR A 160 -42.44 -1.85 -28.08
C THR A 160 -42.99 -0.94 -29.16
N ASP A 161 -42.58 -1.21 -30.40
CA ASP A 161 -43.20 -0.68 -31.60
C ASP A 161 -44.68 -1.09 -31.58
N ALA A 162 -45.55 -0.10 -31.45
CA ALA A 162 -46.99 -0.28 -31.46
C ALA A 162 -47.49 -0.22 -32.91
N PRO A 163 -48.08 -1.29 -33.46
CA PRO A 163 -48.88 -1.13 -34.67
C PRO A 163 -50.24 -0.55 -34.30
N ALA A 164 -50.58 0.55 -34.96
CA ALA A 164 -51.93 1.11 -35.01
C ALA A 164 -52.90 0.07 -35.61
N GLY A 165 -54.01 -0.18 -34.91
CA GLY A 165 -55.11 -1.03 -35.35
C GLY A 165 -56.41 -0.57 -34.70
N ASP A 166 -57.21 0.09 -35.52
CA ASP A 166 -58.57 0.68 -35.43
C ASP A 166 -59.56 0.26 -34.30
N PRO A 167 -60.43 1.17 -33.82
CA PRO A 167 -61.48 0.87 -32.86
C PRO A 167 -62.77 0.40 -33.56
N SER A 168 -63.30 -0.74 -33.15
CA SER A 168 -64.68 -1.13 -33.49
C SER A 168 -65.37 -1.75 -32.28
N ASP A 169 -66.23 -0.92 -31.69
CA ASP A 169 -67.57 -1.20 -31.17
C ASP A 169 -67.96 -2.68 -30.97
N GLU A 170 -68.22 -3.09 -29.72
CA GLU A 170 -69.24 -4.10 -29.47
C GLU A 170 -69.94 -3.87 -28.11
N SER A 171 -71.14 -3.34 -28.23
CA SER A 171 -72.25 -3.36 -27.28
C SER A 171 -72.56 -4.78 -26.77
N ALA A 172 -72.80 -4.94 -25.46
CA ALA A 172 -74.01 -5.57 -24.90
C ALA A 172 -73.89 -5.87 -23.39
N ALA A 173 -74.71 -5.19 -22.59
CA ALA A 173 -75.31 -5.76 -21.38
C ALA A 173 -76.33 -6.85 -21.79
N PRO A 174 -76.62 -7.88 -20.97
CA PRO A 174 -77.46 -7.76 -19.76
C PRO A 174 -76.88 -8.64 -18.62
N GLY A 175 -77.34 -8.75 -17.37
CA GLY A 175 -78.57 -8.40 -16.67
C GLY A 175 -78.77 -9.46 -15.56
N ALA A 176 -79.12 -9.00 -14.36
CA ALA A 176 -79.77 -9.73 -13.25
C ALA A 176 -79.12 -11.01 -12.66
N ALA A 177 -78.74 -10.93 -11.37
CA ALA A 177 -79.25 -11.85 -10.33
C ALA A 177 -79.01 -11.25 -8.93
N ARG A 178 -79.99 -11.48 -8.06
CA ARG A 178 -80.23 -10.92 -6.73
C ARG A 178 -80.35 -12.12 -5.79
N GLU A 179 -79.61 -12.14 -4.69
CA GLU A 179 -79.74 -13.05 -3.53
C GLU A 179 -78.98 -12.37 -2.38
N ASP A 180 -79.39 -12.30 -1.11
CA ASP A 180 -80.68 -12.47 -0.41
C ASP A 180 -80.58 -11.55 0.84
#